data_AF-A0A645AU71-F1
#
_entry.id   AF-A0A645AU71-F1
#
_cell.length_a   1.000
_cell.length_b   1.000
_cell.length_c   1.000
_cell.angle_alpha   90.00
_cell.angle_beta   90.00
_cell.angle_gamma   90.00
#
_symmetry.space_group_name_H-M   'P 1'
#
loop_
_entity.id
_entity.type
_entity.pdbx_description
1 polymer ?
#
loop_
_entity_poly.entity_id
_entity_poly.type
_entity_poly.pdbx_seq_one_letter_code
_entity_poly.pdbx_strand_id
1 'polypeptide(L)'
;MTFLFAGLYFFDQKKYLWAALFGLLASATRIVGVFIFPMYLILLFSDLHSNLKSFLQRNIWKILLLSLSLFGLFAYMIYLYLLFKDPLYFYHVQGQFGAGRQTELVLLPQVIWRYLKIFSTVDHWTWSYYSYLQEFLLSIWALLLLFWLTWRSWQRKISFQAGYLFFAWAVYLLPTFTGNFSSMPRYLLACFPLFLGMAISWKKKNIWLYRIYFFTQIILSIINVLLFIQGYWVA
;
A
#
# COMPACT_ATOMS: atom_id res chain seq x y z
N MET A 1 5.51 -2.42 8.17
CA MET A 1 4.55 -3.52 7.93
C MET A 1 4.19 -4.24 9.21
N THR A 2 5.14 -4.57 10.08
CA THR A 2 4.90 -5.30 11.33
C THR A 2 3.79 -4.69 12.19
N PHE A 3 3.83 -3.37 12.43
CA PHE A 3 2.79 -2.67 13.19
C PHE A 3 1.41 -2.74 12.52
N LEU A 4 1.35 -2.76 11.19
CA LEU A 4 0.10 -2.87 10.44
C LEU A 4 -0.55 -4.24 10.66
N PHE A 5 0.24 -5.32 10.54
CA PHE A 5 -0.22 -6.67 10.81
C PHE A 5 -0.58 -6.89 12.29
N ALA A 6 0.21 -6.34 13.21
CA ALA A 6 -0.12 -6.38 14.64
C ALA A 6 -1.45 -5.68 14.93
N GLY A 7 -1.66 -4.49 14.37
CA GLY A 7 -2.91 -3.76 14.50
C GLY A 7 -4.11 -4.54 13.97
N LEU A 8 -3.99 -5.14 12.79
CA LEU A 8 -5.01 -6.04 12.22
C LEU A 8 -5.30 -7.24 13.11
N TYR A 9 -4.26 -7.92 13.58
CA TYR A 9 -4.41 -9.07 14.48
C TYR A 9 -5.18 -8.69 15.75
N PHE A 10 -4.85 -7.56 16.39
CA PHE A 10 -5.59 -7.10 17.57
C PHE A 10 -7.01 -6.64 17.25
N PHE A 11 -7.24 -6.08 16.07
CA PHE A 11 -8.58 -5.72 15.61
C PHE A 11 -9.47 -6.95 15.48
N ASP A 12 -8.98 -8.03 14.85
CA ASP A 12 -9.71 -9.30 14.71
C ASP A 12 -10.01 -9.94 16.08
N GLN A 13 -9.11 -9.78 17.04
CA GLN A 13 -9.30 -10.20 18.44
C GLN A 13 -10.24 -9.27 19.24
N LYS A 14 -10.86 -8.27 18.59
CA LYS A 14 -11.71 -7.23 19.21
C LYS A 14 -11.00 -6.40 20.29
N LYS A 15 -9.67 -6.42 20.32
CA LYS A 15 -8.81 -5.65 21.23
C LYS A 15 -8.51 -4.28 20.61
N TYR A 16 -9.55 -3.43 20.53
CA TYR A 16 -9.51 -2.17 19.77
C TYR A 16 -8.45 -1.16 20.27
N LEU A 17 -8.11 -1.16 21.56
CA LEU A 17 -7.06 -0.29 22.10
C LEU A 17 -5.69 -0.63 21.51
N TRP A 18 -5.34 -1.93 21.49
CA TRP A 18 -4.09 -2.40 20.91
C TRP A 18 -4.07 -2.18 19.40
N ALA A 19 -5.19 -2.41 18.71
CA ALA A 19 -5.34 -2.08 17.30
C ALA A 19 -5.05 -0.60 17.01
N ALA A 20 -5.60 0.30 17.85
CA ALA A 20 -5.39 1.73 17.74
C ALA A 20 -3.93 2.15 17.98
N LEU A 21 -3.28 1.61 19.03
CA LEU A 21 -1.88 1.89 19.34
C LEU A 21 -0.93 1.44 18.23
N PHE A 22 -1.11 0.22 17.72
CA PHE A 22 -0.31 -0.27 16.60
C PHE A 22 -0.63 0.46 15.29
N GLY A 23 -1.88 0.90 15.10
CA GLY A 23 -2.26 1.79 14.00
C GLY A 23 -1.55 3.16 14.08
N LEU A 24 -1.42 3.73 15.28
CA LEU A 24 -0.69 4.98 15.52
C LEU A 24 0.79 4.80 15.15
N LEU A 25 1.42 3.72 15.59
CA LEU A 25 2.82 3.44 15.23
C LEU A 25 2.98 3.17 13.72
N ALA A 26 1.98 2.54 13.09
CA ALA A 26 1.99 2.31 11.65
C ALA A 26 1.93 3.63 10.87
N SER A 27 1.09 4.59 11.26
CA SER A 27 0.99 5.90 10.59
C SER A 27 2.17 6.82 10.90
N ALA A 28 2.74 6.72 12.11
CA ALA A 28 3.94 7.46 12.50
C ALA A 28 5.19 7.05 11.71
N THR A 29 5.27 5.77 11.29
CA THR A 29 6.45 5.26 10.56
C THR A 29 6.30 5.35 9.05
N ARG A 30 5.07 5.35 8.51
CA ARG A 30 4.80 5.46 7.08
C ARG A 30 3.45 6.12 6.81
N ILE A 31 3.39 7.01 5.82
CA ILE A 31 2.16 7.70 5.40
C ILE A 31 1.00 6.76 5.04
N VAL A 32 1.32 5.62 4.42
CA VAL A 32 0.34 4.58 4.06
C VAL A 32 -0.40 4.03 5.29
N GLY A 33 0.23 4.07 6.47
CA GLY A 33 -0.38 3.61 7.72
C GLY A 33 -1.65 4.38 8.11
N VAL A 34 -1.84 5.59 7.59
CA VAL A 34 -3.06 6.38 7.79
C VAL A 34 -4.30 5.66 7.26
N PHE A 35 -4.16 4.86 6.19
CA PHE A 35 -5.29 4.12 5.61
C PHE A 35 -5.78 2.95 6.49
N ILE A 36 -5.09 2.63 7.58
CA ILE A 36 -5.54 1.61 8.53
C ILE A 36 -6.87 2.02 9.20
N PHE A 37 -7.06 3.32 9.47
CA PHE A 37 -8.26 3.85 10.09
C PHE A 37 -9.52 3.65 9.21
N PRO A 38 -9.58 4.16 7.97
CA PRO A 38 -10.73 3.93 7.10
C PRO A 38 -10.94 2.44 6.80
N MET A 39 -9.88 1.63 6.72
CA MET A 39 -10.00 0.18 6.64
C MET A 39 -10.77 -0.39 7.85
N TYR A 40 -10.41 -0.03 9.08
CA TYR A 40 -11.13 -0.48 10.28
C TYR A 40 -12.59 -0.02 10.31
N LEU A 41 -12.88 1.21 9.86
CA LEU A 41 -14.25 1.70 9.77
C LEU A 41 -15.09 0.87 8.81
N ILE A 42 -14.55 0.56 7.63
CA ILE A 42 -15.24 -0.26 6.63
C ILE A 42 -15.48 -1.67 7.16
N LEU A 43 -14.50 -2.26 7.86
CA LEU A 43 -14.63 -3.58 8.49
C LEU A 43 -15.73 -3.58 9.56
N LEU A 44 -15.70 -2.61 10.49
CA LEU A 44 -16.73 -2.45 11.53
C LEU A 44 -18.13 -2.26 10.93
N PHE A 45 -18.23 -1.48 9.85
CA PHE A 45 -19.50 -1.22 9.18
C PHE A 45 -20.03 -2.46 8.48
N SER A 46 -19.16 -3.23 7.80
CA SER A 46 -19.57 -4.45 7.08
C SER A 46 -20.12 -5.55 7.99
N ASP A 47 -19.71 -5.59 9.26
CA ASP A 47 -20.20 -6.55 10.25
C ASP A 47 -21.64 -6.23 10.72
N LEU A 48 -22.11 -5.00 10.50
CA LEU A 48 -23.39 -4.51 10.99
C LEU A 48 -24.28 -4.19 9.79
N HIS A 49 -25.19 -5.11 9.43
CA HIS A 49 -26.30 -4.87 8.49
C HIS A 49 -27.29 -3.83 9.04
N SER A 50 -26.82 -2.61 9.27
CA SER A 50 -27.52 -1.57 10.01
C SER A 50 -27.34 -0.20 9.35
N ASN A 51 -28.33 0.67 9.53
CA ASN A 51 -28.26 2.03 9.03
C ASN A 51 -27.12 2.83 9.69
N LEU A 52 -26.56 3.80 8.96
CA LEU A 52 -25.39 4.58 9.40
C LEU A 52 -25.56 5.22 10.79
N LYS A 53 -26.77 5.70 11.11
CA LYS A 53 -27.07 6.32 12.41
C LYS A 53 -26.93 5.33 13.57
N SER A 54 -27.46 4.11 13.43
CA SER A 54 -27.36 3.09 14.49
C SER A 54 -25.95 2.51 14.59
N PHE A 55 -25.23 2.41 13.48
CA PHE A 55 -23.81 2.07 13.45
C PHE A 55 -22.97 3.03 14.29
N LEU A 56 -23.12 4.35 14.05
CA LEU A 56 -22.38 5.39 14.76
C LEU A 56 -22.69 5.38 16.27
N GLN A 57 -23.97 5.35 16.65
CA GLN A 57 -24.38 5.34 18.05
C GLN A 57 -23.81 4.15 18.83
N ARG A 58 -23.78 2.96 18.21
CA ARG A 58 -23.29 1.73 18.87
C ARG A 58 -21.76 1.64 18.94
N ASN A 59 -21.04 2.25 18.00
CA ASN A 59 -19.60 2.08 17.87
C ASN A 59 -18.79 3.36 18.10
N ILE A 60 -19.41 4.46 18.54
CA ILE A 60 -18.73 5.75 18.70
C ILE A 60 -17.44 5.64 19.53
N TRP A 61 -17.47 4.88 20.63
CA TRP A 61 -16.28 4.63 21.46
C TRP A 61 -15.17 3.90 20.71
N LYS A 62 -15.53 2.89 19.90
CA LYS A 62 -14.54 2.17 19.07
C LYS A 62 -13.97 3.07 17.98
N ILE A 63 -14.81 3.88 17.34
CA ILE A 63 -14.41 4.82 16.29
C ILE A 63 -13.44 5.85 16.85
N LEU A 64 -13.77 6.46 17.99
CA LEU A 64 -12.91 7.40 18.71
C LEU A 64 -11.58 6.77 19.13
N LEU A 65 -11.61 5.51 19.56
CA LEU A 65 -10.39 4.81 19.93
C LEU A 65 -9.52 4.52 18.70
N LEU A 66 -10.12 4.02 17.62
CA LEU A 66 -9.41 3.69 16.39
C LEU A 66 -8.91 4.93 15.65
N SER A 67 -9.53 6.10 15.81
CA SER A 67 -9.06 7.36 15.23
C SER A 67 -7.71 7.80 15.81
N LEU A 68 -7.31 7.26 16.97
CA LEU A 68 -5.96 7.40 17.52
C LEU A 68 -4.88 6.98 16.50
N SER A 69 -5.21 6.05 15.60
CA SER A 69 -4.29 5.64 14.53
C SER A 69 -3.91 6.76 13.56
N LEU A 70 -4.68 7.85 13.47
CA LEU A 70 -4.33 9.03 12.66
C LEU A 70 -3.27 9.92 13.34
N PHE A 71 -3.16 9.87 14.67
CA PHE A 71 -2.30 10.78 15.42
C PHE A 71 -0.81 10.56 15.17
N GLY A 72 -0.40 9.40 14.66
CA GLY A 72 0.98 9.17 14.28
C GLY A 72 1.44 10.10 13.16
N LEU A 73 0.61 10.30 12.13
CA LEU A 73 0.89 11.29 11.08
C LEU A 73 0.82 12.72 11.65
N PHE A 74 -0.19 13.04 12.47
CA PHE A 74 -0.31 14.37 13.05
C PHE A 74 0.91 14.75 13.91
N ALA A 75 1.43 13.82 14.71
CA ALA A 75 2.65 14.04 15.50
C ALA A 75 3.85 14.36 14.59
N TYR A 76 3.99 13.66 13.46
CA TYR A 76 5.02 13.96 12.47
C TYR A 76 4.81 15.32 11.79
N MET A 77 3.58 15.69 11.45
CA MET A 77 3.26 17.01 10.90
C MET A 77 3.55 18.15 11.89
N ILE A 78 3.28 17.95 13.18
CA ILE A 78 3.63 18.91 14.24
C ILE A 78 5.14 19.05 14.33
N TYR A 79 5.88 17.94 14.34
CA TYR A 79 7.34 17.95 14.32
C TYR A 79 7.90 18.77 13.14
N LEU A 80 7.35 18.57 11.94
CA LEU A 80 7.74 19.34 10.76
C LEU A 80 7.38 20.82 10.86
N TYR A 81 6.21 21.15 11.41
CA TYR A 81 5.81 22.53 11.64
C TYR A 81 6.74 23.26 12.62
N LEU A 82 7.17 22.59 13.70
CA LEU A 82 8.06 23.19 14.69
C LEU A 82 9.43 23.55 14.10
N LEU A 83 9.98 22.69 13.24
CA LEU A 83 11.31 22.87 12.65
C LEU A 83 11.32 23.66 11.33
N PHE A 84 10.39 23.38 10.44
CA PHE A 84 10.39 23.89 9.06
C PHE A 84 9.25 24.87 8.77
N LYS A 85 8.35 25.09 9.74
CA LYS A 85 7.11 25.89 9.57
C LYS A 85 6.20 25.41 8.44
N ASP A 86 6.37 24.16 8.03
CA ASP A 86 5.57 23.49 7.00
C ASP A 86 5.18 22.09 7.49
N PRO A 87 3.92 21.86 7.90
CA PRO A 87 3.46 20.56 8.39
C PRO A 87 3.41 19.49 7.28
N LEU A 88 3.39 19.89 6.01
CA LEU A 88 3.36 19.01 4.84
C LEU A 88 4.69 19.01 4.09
N TYR A 89 5.78 19.39 4.77
CA TYR A 89 7.10 19.46 4.17
C TYR A 89 7.50 18.18 3.43
N PHE A 90 7.16 17.01 3.97
CA PHE A 90 7.39 15.70 3.34
C PHE A 90 6.75 15.53 1.95
N TYR A 91 5.70 16.29 1.65
CA TYR A 91 5.01 16.31 0.37
C TYR A 91 5.60 17.38 -0.55
N HIS A 92 5.80 18.60 -0.07
CA HIS A 92 6.33 19.71 -0.88
C HIS A 92 7.77 19.47 -1.36
N VAL A 93 8.57 18.75 -0.57
CA VAL A 93 9.97 18.45 -0.92
C VAL A 93 10.10 17.36 -1.99
N GLN A 94 9.05 16.62 -2.34
CA GLN A 94 9.14 15.44 -3.23
C GLN A 94 9.80 15.74 -4.58
N GLY A 95 9.55 16.92 -5.16
CA GLY A 95 10.16 17.33 -6.43
C GLY A 95 11.67 17.55 -6.36
N GLN A 96 12.23 17.78 -5.16
CA GLN A 96 13.65 18.02 -4.94
C GLN A 96 14.45 16.72 -4.74
N PHE A 97 13.78 15.60 -4.44
CA PHE A 97 14.42 14.29 -4.19
C PHE A 97 14.84 13.54 -5.47
N GLY A 98 14.60 14.12 -6.66
CA GLY A 98 14.93 13.48 -7.95
C GLY A 98 13.89 12.43 -8.37
N ALA A 99 14.30 11.52 -9.27
CA ALA A 99 13.47 10.46 -9.86
C ALA A 99 12.20 10.94 -10.62
N GLY A 100 12.08 12.23 -10.92
CA GLY A 100 10.95 12.79 -11.67
C GLY A 100 9.62 12.81 -10.90
N ARG A 101 9.68 12.80 -9.56
CA ARG A 101 8.48 13.00 -8.73
C ARG A 101 7.96 14.42 -8.90
N GLN A 102 6.64 14.56 -8.89
CA GLN A 102 5.95 15.83 -8.97
C GLN A 102 5.11 16.03 -7.71
N THR A 103 4.98 17.29 -7.32
CA THR A 103 4.06 17.73 -6.27
C THR A 103 2.64 17.83 -6.84
N GLU A 104 2.49 18.18 -8.11
CA GLU A 104 1.20 18.18 -8.80
C GLU A 104 0.63 16.77 -8.94
N LEU A 105 -0.71 16.67 -8.92
CA LEU A 105 -1.40 15.40 -9.06
C LEU A 105 -1.24 14.86 -10.48
N VAL A 106 -0.60 13.69 -10.61
CA VAL A 106 -0.41 13.00 -11.87
C VAL A 106 -1.29 11.75 -11.92
N LEU A 107 -2.14 11.64 -12.95
CA LEU A 107 -3.01 10.49 -13.11
C LEU A 107 -2.26 9.27 -13.65
N LEU A 108 -2.74 8.08 -13.29
CA LEU A 108 -2.13 6.79 -13.65
C LEU A 108 -1.86 6.63 -15.17
N PRO A 109 -2.75 7.01 -16.11
CA PRO A 109 -2.46 6.88 -17.54
C PRO A 109 -1.22 7.68 -17.97
N GLN A 110 -1.02 8.87 -17.38
CA GLN A 110 0.16 9.69 -17.64
C GLN A 110 1.43 9.04 -17.07
N VAL A 111 1.34 8.37 -15.91
CA VAL A 111 2.46 7.59 -15.35
C VAL A 111 2.85 6.46 -16.29
N ILE A 112 1.88 5.69 -16.80
CA ILE A 112 2.14 4.62 -17.77
C ILE A 112 2.83 5.18 -19.02
N TRP A 113 2.33 6.29 -19.56
CA TRP A 113 2.95 6.95 -20.72
C TRP A 113 4.40 7.36 -20.47
N ARG A 114 4.72 7.90 -19.29
CA ARG A 114 6.10 8.25 -18.91
C ARG A 114 7.02 7.04 -18.95
N TYR A 115 6.58 5.89 -18.44
CA TYR A 115 7.38 4.65 -18.48
C TYR A 115 7.57 4.12 -19.90
N LEU A 116 6.53 4.20 -20.75
CA LEU A 116 6.68 3.86 -22.17
C LEU A 116 7.73 4.73 -22.86
N LYS A 117 7.79 6.03 -22.52
CA LYS A 117 8.85 6.94 -23.01
C LYS A 117 10.22 6.60 -22.42
N ILE A 118 10.30 6.20 -21.15
CA ILE A 118 11.57 5.76 -20.53
C ILE A 118 12.13 4.57 -21.31
N PHE A 119 11.28 3.60 -21.68
CA PHE A 119 11.73 2.43 -22.43
C PHE A 119 12.27 2.76 -23.83
N SER A 120 11.81 3.84 -24.45
CA SER A 120 12.32 4.27 -25.76
C SER A 120 13.54 5.20 -25.70
N THR A 121 13.89 5.72 -24.52
CA THR A 121 14.91 6.79 -24.38
C THR A 121 16.10 6.41 -23.50
N VAL A 122 15.91 5.50 -22.54
CA VAL A 122 16.98 5.05 -21.65
C VAL A 122 17.72 3.86 -22.25
N ASP A 123 19.04 3.83 -22.09
CA ASP A 123 19.87 2.71 -22.54
C ASP A 123 19.50 1.41 -21.78
N HIS A 124 19.25 0.37 -22.57
CA HIS A 124 18.71 -0.91 -22.13
C HIS A 124 19.74 -1.74 -21.34
N TRP A 125 21.04 -1.43 -21.49
CA TRP A 125 22.14 -2.17 -20.87
C TRP A 125 22.56 -1.61 -19.50
N THR A 126 21.76 -0.68 -18.95
CA THR A 126 22.04 -0.05 -17.65
C THR A 126 21.22 -0.68 -16.53
N TRP A 127 21.79 -0.71 -15.32
CA TRP A 127 21.07 -1.16 -14.11
C TRP A 127 19.85 -0.29 -13.80
N SER A 128 19.87 0.99 -14.19
CA SER A 128 18.72 1.88 -14.07
C SER A 128 17.54 1.41 -14.92
N TYR A 129 17.79 0.93 -16.14
CA TYR A 129 16.75 0.36 -17.00
C TYR A 129 16.10 -0.87 -16.36
N TYR A 130 16.91 -1.75 -15.75
CA TYR A 130 16.39 -2.90 -14.98
C TYR A 130 15.44 -2.45 -13.87
N SER A 131 15.81 -1.44 -13.07
CA SER A 131 14.94 -0.91 -12.02
C SER A 131 13.63 -0.36 -12.60
N TYR A 132 13.66 0.42 -13.70
CA TYR A 132 12.45 0.94 -14.32
C TYR A 132 11.54 -0.16 -14.87
N LEU A 133 12.12 -1.18 -15.49
CA LEU A 133 11.38 -2.34 -16.00
C LEU A 133 10.71 -3.10 -14.86
N GLN A 134 11.44 -3.36 -13.77
CA GLN A 134 10.91 -4.03 -12.58
C GLN A 134 9.78 -3.23 -11.93
N GLU A 135 9.97 -1.93 -11.73
CA GLU A 135 8.94 -1.04 -11.18
C GLU A 135 7.66 -1.07 -12.02
N PHE A 136 7.80 -0.95 -13.35
CA PHE A 136 6.67 -0.97 -14.27
C PHE A 136 5.94 -2.32 -14.25
N LEU A 137 6.67 -3.43 -14.44
CA LEU A 137 6.07 -4.76 -14.51
C LEU A 137 5.35 -5.13 -13.20
N LEU A 138 5.96 -4.85 -12.04
CA LEU A 138 5.33 -5.12 -10.75
C LEU A 138 4.12 -4.21 -10.51
N SER A 139 4.18 -2.94 -10.94
CA SER A 139 3.05 -2.00 -10.81
C SER A 139 1.86 -2.40 -11.67
N ILE A 140 2.09 -2.79 -12.92
CA ILE A 140 1.03 -3.25 -13.83
C ILE A 140 0.47 -4.58 -13.35
N TRP A 141 1.33 -5.52 -12.93
CA TRP A 141 0.89 -6.78 -12.35
C TRP A 141 -0.02 -6.57 -11.13
N ALA A 142 0.39 -5.69 -10.21
CA ALA A 142 -0.39 -5.39 -9.02
C ALA A 142 -1.72 -4.71 -9.35
N LEU A 143 -1.75 -3.81 -10.32
CA LEU A 143 -2.96 -3.16 -10.79
C LEU A 143 -3.95 -4.16 -11.38
N LEU A 144 -3.49 -5.04 -12.28
CA LEU A 144 -4.31 -6.09 -12.87
C LEU A 144 -4.84 -7.03 -11.80
N LEU A 145 -4.02 -7.38 -10.80
CA LEU A 145 -4.45 -8.20 -9.69
C LEU A 145 -5.48 -7.50 -8.79
N LEU A 146 -5.32 -6.20 -8.52
CA LEU A 146 -6.29 -5.40 -7.78
C LEU A 146 -7.65 -5.37 -8.49
N PHE A 147 -7.66 -5.09 -9.79
CA PHE A 147 -8.87 -5.15 -10.61
C PHE A 147 -9.50 -6.54 -10.58
N TRP A 148 -8.70 -7.60 -10.75
CA TRP A 148 -9.19 -8.97 -10.72
C TRP A 148 -9.79 -9.35 -9.36
N LEU A 149 -9.14 -9.00 -8.25
CA LEU A 149 -9.64 -9.26 -6.89
C LEU A 149 -10.94 -8.48 -6.62
N THR A 150 -10.98 -7.20 -7.02
CA THR A 150 -12.17 -6.35 -6.88
C THR A 150 -13.33 -6.94 -7.67
N TRP A 151 -13.09 -7.32 -8.93
CA TRP A 151 -14.09 -7.96 -9.79
C TRP A 151 -14.60 -9.29 -9.22
N ARG A 152 -13.68 -10.15 -8.72
CA ARG A 152 -14.05 -11.44 -8.11
C ARG A 152 -14.82 -11.29 -6.80
N SER A 153 -14.47 -10.30 -5.98
CA SER A 153 -15.20 -9.94 -4.77
C SER A 153 -16.60 -9.42 -5.10
N TRP A 154 -16.72 -8.56 -6.12
CA TRP A 154 -18.01 -8.06 -6.60
C TRP A 154 -18.92 -9.18 -7.12
N GLN A 155 -18.36 -10.14 -7.86
CA GLN A 155 -19.07 -11.34 -8.29
C GLN A 155 -19.40 -12.33 -7.14
N ARG A 156 -19.07 -11.99 -5.88
CA ARG A 156 -19.21 -12.84 -4.69
C ARG A 156 -18.51 -14.21 -4.80
N LYS A 157 -17.52 -14.32 -5.70
CA LYS A 157 -16.73 -15.55 -5.90
C LYS A 157 -15.61 -15.69 -4.87
N ILE A 158 -15.22 -14.59 -4.25
CA ILE A 158 -14.26 -14.53 -3.15
C ILE A 158 -14.90 -13.71 -2.04
N SER A 159 -15.01 -14.27 -0.83
CA SER A 159 -15.37 -13.50 0.36
C SER A 159 -14.17 -12.66 0.78
N PHE A 160 -14.03 -11.51 0.13
CA PHE A 160 -12.96 -10.56 0.42
C PHE A 160 -13.58 -9.32 1.06
N GLN A 161 -13.15 -9.00 2.28
CA GLN A 161 -13.70 -7.89 3.03
C GLN A 161 -13.41 -6.55 2.33
N ALA A 162 -14.42 -5.70 2.22
CA ALA A 162 -14.33 -4.42 1.50
C ALA A 162 -13.23 -3.51 2.07
N GLY A 163 -12.99 -3.56 3.40
CA GLY A 163 -11.93 -2.78 4.05
C GLY A 163 -10.54 -3.14 3.53
N TYR A 164 -10.28 -4.41 3.26
CA TYR A 164 -9.00 -4.86 2.71
C TYR A 164 -8.80 -4.43 1.26
N LEU A 165 -9.84 -4.45 0.42
CA LEU A 165 -9.76 -3.93 -0.95
C LEU A 165 -9.51 -2.43 -0.94
N PHE A 166 -10.25 -1.68 -0.12
CA PHE A 166 -10.04 -0.25 0.04
C PHE A 166 -8.60 0.06 0.43
N PHE A 167 -8.09 -0.64 1.46
CA PHE A 167 -6.73 -0.46 1.93
C PHE A 167 -5.71 -0.69 0.81
N ALA A 168 -5.83 -1.79 0.08
CA ALA A 168 -4.90 -2.13 -1.00
C ALA A 168 -4.94 -1.11 -2.15
N TRP A 169 -6.12 -0.64 -2.55
CA TRP A 169 -6.25 0.43 -3.53
C TRP A 169 -5.62 1.73 -3.05
N ALA A 170 -5.87 2.13 -1.81
CA ALA A 170 -5.33 3.36 -1.23
C ALA A 170 -3.79 3.32 -1.14
N VAL A 171 -3.22 2.20 -0.69
CA VAL A 171 -1.77 1.99 -0.64
C VAL A 171 -1.14 2.05 -2.04
N TYR A 172 -1.78 1.43 -3.04
CA TYR A 172 -1.28 1.40 -4.41
C TYR A 172 -1.32 2.78 -5.07
N LEU A 173 -2.44 3.49 -4.91
CA LEU A 173 -2.67 4.77 -5.60
C LEU A 173 -1.88 5.93 -4.97
N LEU A 174 -1.65 5.93 -3.66
CA LEU A 174 -0.97 7.04 -3.00
C LEU A 174 0.39 7.40 -3.64
N PRO A 175 1.31 6.45 -3.90
CA PRO A 175 2.57 6.77 -4.57
C PRO A 175 2.43 7.08 -6.07
N THR A 176 1.42 6.54 -6.80
CA THR A 176 1.28 6.82 -8.25
C THR A 176 0.95 8.28 -8.53
N PHE A 177 0.23 8.94 -7.62
CA PHE A 177 -0.16 10.34 -7.81
C PHE A 177 1.00 11.32 -7.83
N THR A 178 2.21 10.89 -7.45
CA THR A 178 3.46 11.67 -7.56
C THR A 178 4.13 11.58 -8.93
N GLY A 179 3.55 10.82 -9.87
CA GLY A 179 3.95 10.86 -11.29
C GLY A 179 5.00 9.86 -11.74
N ASN A 180 5.31 8.84 -10.94
CA ASN A 180 6.15 7.71 -11.32
C ASN A 180 5.76 6.43 -10.55
N PHE A 181 6.36 5.29 -10.93
CA PHE A 181 6.30 4.02 -10.20
C PHE A 181 7.54 3.82 -9.31
N SER A 182 8.27 4.91 -9.03
CA SER A 182 9.47 4.89 -8.19
C SER A 182 9.14 4.27 -6.85
N SER A 183 9.88 3.24 -6.46
CA SER A 183 9.64 2.51 -5.22
C SER A 183 8.39 1.68 -5.10
N MET A 184 7.69 1.41 -6.20
CA MET A 184 6.50 0.57 -6.19
C MET A 184 6.69 -0.81 -5.58
N PRO A 185 7.75 -1.59 -5.88
CA PRO A 185 8.00 -2.87 -5.24
C PRO A 185 7.88 -2.81 -3.71
N ARG A 186 8.41 -1.74 -3.07
CA ARG A 186 8.33 -1.53 -1.62
C ARG A 186 6.91 -1.20 -1.13
N TYR A 187 6.13 -0.43 -1.89
CA TYR A 187 4.74 -0.11 -1.53
C TYR A 187 3.82 -1.32 -1.71
N LEU A 188 4.07 -2.16 -2.73
CA LEU A 188 3.33 -3.40 -2.96
C LEU A 188 3.47 -4.40 -1.82
N LEU A 189 4.60 -4.41 -1.10
CA LEU A 189 4.74 -5.18 0.13
C LEU A 189 3.77 -4.73 1.24
N ALA A 190 3.30 -3.47 1.22
CA ALA A 190 2.29 -2.97 2.15
C ALA A 190 0.89 -3.38 1.73
N CYS A 191 0.66 -3.62 0.44
CA CYS A 191 -0.58 -4.14 -0.12
C CYS A 191 -0.78 -5.63 0.23
N PHE A 192 -0.70 -5.98 1.52
CA PHE A 192 -0.91 -7.34 2.01
C PHE A 192 -2.20 -8.02 1.49
N PRO A 193 -3.32 -7.31 1.21
CA PRO A 193 -4.51 -7.94 0.69
C PRO A 193 -4.31 -8.61 -0.68
N LEU A 194 -3.35 -8.13 -1.49
CA LEU A 194 -3.00 -8.77 -2.76
C LEU A 194 -2.53 -10.21 -2.53
N PHE A 195 -1.59 -10.39 -1.60
CA PHE A 195 -1.04 -11.71 -1.27
C PHE A 195 -2.09 -12.62 -0.62
N LEU A 196 -2.95 -12.06 0.24
CA LEU A 196 -4.06 -12.81 0.85
C LEU A 196 -5.06 -13.30 -0.21
N GLY A 197 -5.41 -12.45 -1.17
CA GLY A 197 -6.31 -12.79 -2.28
C GLY A 197 -5.74 -13.88 -3.19
N MET A 198 -4.44 -13.81 -3.50
CA MET A 198 -3.73 -14.85 -4.25
C MET A 198 -3.70 -16.18 -3.47
N ALA A 199 -3.39 -16.16 -2.18
CA ALA A 199 -3.33 -17.36 -1.36
C ALA A 199 -4.67 -18.10 -1.30
N ILE A 200 -5.78 -17.37 -1.10
CA ILE A 200 -7.13 -17.95 -1.09
C ILE A 200 -7.49 -18.57 -2.44
N SER A 201 -7.08 -17.93 -3.54
CA SER A 201 -7.50 -18.29 -4.89
C SER A 201 -6.68 -19.42 -5.51
N TRP A 202 -5.37 -19.44 -5.29
CA TRP A 202 -4.44 -20.34 -5.99
C TRP A 202 -4.18 -21.63 -5.22
N LYS A 203 -4.08 -21.58 -3.89
CA LYS A 203 -3.77 -22.77 -3.07
C LYS A 203 -4.80 -23.89 -3.26
N LYS A 204 -6.08 -23.54 -3.47
CA LYS A 204 -7.17 -24.51 -3.66
C LYS A 204 -7.28 -25.06 -5.09
N LYS A 205 -6.68 -24.41 -6.08
CA LYS A 205 -6.91 -24.73 -7.51
C LYS A 205 -5.68 -25.28 -8.22
N ASN A 206 -4.49 -24.75 -7.93
CA ASN A 206 -3.27 -25.19 -8.62
C ASN A 206 -2.01 -24.87 -7.79
N ILE A 207 -1.50 -25.90 -7.10
CA ILE A 207 -0.31 -25.78 -6.25
C ILE A 207 0.97 -25.45 -7.03
N TRP A 208 1.05 -25.81 -8.32
CA TRP A 208 2.21 -25.52 -9.15
C TRP A 208 2.36 -24.04 -9.45
N LEU A 209 1.26 -23.35 -9.75
CA LEU A 209 1.29 -21.89 -9.93
C LEU A 209 1.81 -21.17 -8.68
N TYR A 210 1.35 -21.61 -7.50
CA TYR A 210 1.84 -21.08 -6.22
C TYR A 210 3.36 -21.33 -6.04
N ARG A 211 3.82 -22.55 -6.33
CA ARG A 211 5.25 -22.91 -6.22
C ARG A 211 6.11 -22.08 -7.18
N ILE A 212 5.72 -21.98 -8.45
CA ILE A 212 6.44 -21.21 -9.46
C ILE A 212 6.54 -19.75 -9.00
N TYR A 213 5.42 -19.14 -8.61
CA TYR A 213 5.41 -17.77 -8.09
C TYR A 213 6.35 -17.61 -6.89
N PHE A 214 6.28 -18.51 -5.92
CA PHE A 214 7.12 -18.47 -4.72
C PHE A 214 8.62 -18.56 -5.07
N PHE A 215 9.02 -19.47 -5.96
CA PHE A 215 10.40 -19.57 -6.43
C PHE A 215 10.84 -18.32 -7.20
N THR A 216 9.99 -17.77 -8.06
CA THR A 216 10.29 -16.51 -8.77
C THR A 216 10.52 -15.36 -7.78
N GLN A 217 9.71 -15.25 -6.73
CA GLN A 217 9.89 -14.21 -5.69
C GLN A 217 11.20 -14.39 -4.93
N ILE A 218 11.62 -15.62 -4.62
CA ILE A 218 12.92 -15.89 -3.98
C ILE A 218 14.07 -15.43 -4.88
N ILE A 219 14.04 -15.80 -6.15
CA ILE A 219 15.10 -15.44 -7.10
C ILE A 219 15.19 -13.91 -7.25
N LEU A 220 14.06 -13.24 -7.47
CA LEU A 220 14.01 -11.78 -7.53
C LEU A 220 14.51 -11.13 -6.24
N SER A 221 14.14 -11.68 -5.08
CA SER A 221 14.63 -11.19 -3.78
C SER A 221 16.14 -11.31 -3.65
N ILE A 222 16.73 -12.43 -4.07
CA ILE A 222 18.19 -12.62 -4.07
C ILE A 222 18.87 -11.59 -4.98
N ILE A 223 18.36 -11.42 -6.21
CA ILE A 223 18.91 -10.45 -7.18
C ILE A 223 18.86 -9.03 -6.60
N ASN A 224 17.71 -8.62 -6.06
CA ASN A 224 17.53 -7.29 -5.46
C ASN A 224 18.48 -7.06 -4.29
N VAL A 225 18.71 -8.08 -3.44
CA VAL A 225 19.67 -7.99 -2.33
C VAL A 225 21.10 -7.85 -2.84
N LEU A 226 21.50 -8.62 -3.85
CA LEU A 226 22.84 -8.53 -4.43
C LEU A 226 23.10 -7.15 -5.04
N LEU A 227 22.13 -6.62 -5.79
CA LEU A 227 22.21 -5.29 -6.38
C LEU A 227 22.25 -4.20 -5.31
N PHE A 228 21.44 -4.33 -4.26
CA PHE A 228 21.44 -3.40 -3.13
C PHE A 228 22.80 -3.38 -2.40
N ILE A 229 23.41 -4.55 -2.17
CA ILE A 229 24.75 -4.64 -1.55
C ILE A 229 25.81 -3.97 -2.41
N GLN A 230 25.67 -4.01 -3.74
CA GLN A 230 26.57 -3.34 -4.69
C GLN A 230 26.31 -1.83 -4.81
N GLY A 231 25.33 -1.28 -4.07
CA GLY A 231 25.00 0.14 -4.10
C GLY A 231 24.03 0.54 -5.21
N TYR A 232 23.47 -0.42 -5.96
CA TYR A 232 22.42 -0.12 -6.92
C TYR A 232 21.09 0.09 -6.22
N TRP A 233 20.40 1.14 -6.63
CA TRP A 233 19.06 1.43 -6.13
C TRP A 233 18.03 0.52 -6.81
N VAL A 234 17.60 -0.48 -6.06
CA VAL A 234 16.60 -1.48 -6.47
C VAL A 234 15.49 -1.48 -5.44
N ALA A 235 14.71 -0.41 -5.42
CA ALA A 235 13.56 -0.31 -4.55
C ALA A 235 12.50 0.55 -5.17
#